data_AF-A0A7J9BA60-F1
#
_entry.id   AF-A0A7J9BA60-F1
#
_cell.length_a   1.000
_cell.length_b   1.000
_cell.length_c   1.000
_cell.angle_alpha   90.00
_cell.angle_beta   90.00
_cell.angle_gamma   90.00
#
_symmetry.space_group_name_H-M   'P 1'
#
loop_
_entity.id
_entity.type
_entity.pdbx_description
1 polymer ?
#
loop_
_entity_poly.entity_id
_entity_poly.type
_entity_poly.pdbx_seq_one_letter_code
_entity_poly.pdbx_strand_id
1 'polypeptide(L)'
;VVKEEKDTSEGKVKGRGTGTCLVVILFTEDPEDSINAAMLKDNLARLKKRKKWELKERKLMLNKLEKCQEEAKTGRRGMWQ
;
A
#
# COMPACT_ATOMS: atom_id res chain seq x y z
N VAL A 1 -13.05 -3.93 7.94
CA VAL A 1 -13.34 -2.51 7.56
C VAL A 1 -12.48 -2.12 6.35
N VAL A 2 -12.99 -1.39 5.35
CA VAL A 2 -12.20 -0.96 4.17
C VAL A 2 -11.96 0.55 4.25
N LYS A 3 -10.71 1.00 4.05
CA LYS A 3 -10.38 2.43 3.87
C LYS A 3 -10.02 2.69 2.41
N GLU A 4 -10.75 3.57 1.74
CA GLU A 4 -10.64 3.81 0.30
C GLU A 4 -10.19 5.23 -0.02
N GLU A 5 -9.40 5.39 -1.09
CA GLU A 5 -9.16 6.68 -1.74
C GLU A 5 -9.25 6.53 -3.25
N LYS A 6 -9.87 7.51 -3.90
CA LYS A 6 -9.91 7.64 -5.36
C LYS A 6 -8.60 8.19 -5.89
N ASP A 7 -7.88 7.41 -6.68
CA ASP A 7 -6.73 7.87 -7.46
C ASP A 7 -7.19 8.40 -8.83
N THR A 8 -6.99 9.70 -9.07
CA THR A 8 -7.29 10.38 -10.34
C THR A 8 -6.03 10.75 -11.13
N SER A 9 -4.84 10.31 -10.69
CA SER A 9 -3.54 10.74 -11.25
C SER A 9 -3.09 10.01 -12.52
N GLU A 10 -4.00 9.31 -13.22
CA GLU A 10 -3.65 8.54 -14.41
C GLU A 10 -3.28 9.46 -15.60
N GLY A 11 -1.97 9.57 -15.85
CA GLY A 11 -1.41 10.20 -17.05
C GLY A 11 -1.79 9.43 -18.32
N LYS A 12 -2.19 10.19 -19.35
CA LYS A 12 -2.62 9.69 -20.66
C LYS A 12 -1.51 8.88 -21.34
N VAL A 13 -1.68 7.57 -21.43
CA VAL A 13 -0.94 6.71 -22.39
C VAL A 13 -1.98 5.93 -23.19
N LYS A 14 -1.93 6.06 -24.53
CA LYS A 14 -2.87 5.36 -25.43
C LYS A 14 -2.79 3.85 -25.19
N GLY A 15 -3.93 3.22 -24.88
CA GLY A 15 -4.06 1.75 -24.71
C GLY A 15 -4.16 1.25 -23.27
N ARG A 16 -4.04 2.11 -22.25
CA ARG A 16 -4.28 1.75 -20.84
C ARG A 16 -5.72 2.08 -20.46
N GLY A 17 -6.45 1.09 -19.94
CA GLY A 17 -7.81 1.28 -19.43
C GLY A 17 -7.85 2.51 -18.54
N THR A 18 -8.58 3.54 -18.98
CA THR A 18 -8.62 4.85 -18.34
C THR A 18 -9.83 4.86 -17.42
N GLY A 19 -9.61 4.54 -16.14
CA GLY A 19 -10.69 4.40 -15.18
C GLY A 19 -10.22 4.81 -13.79
N THR A 20 -11.14 5.31 -12.96
CA THR A 20 -10.82 5.63 -11.57
C THR A 20 -10.31 4.39 -10.85
N CYS A 21 -9.06 4.43 -10.39
CA CYS A 21 -8.49 3.37 -9.57
C CYS A 21 -8.76 3.69 -8.10
N LEU A 22 -9.41 2.78 -7.38
CA LEU A 22 -9.55 2.86 -5.94
C LEU A 22 -8.32 2.23 -5.30
N VAL A 23 -7.60 3.02 -4.50
CA VAL A 23 -6.52 2.51 -3.68
C VAL A 23 -7.09 2.25 -2.30
N VAL A 24 -7.06 0.99 -1.88
CA VAL A 24 -7.70 0.54 -0.64
C VAL A 24 -6.70 -0.06 0.33
N ILE A 25 -7.01 0.06 1.62
CA ILE A 25 -6.36 -0.70 2.68
C ILE A 25 -7.36 -1.70 3.23
N LEU A 26 -7.00 -2.97 3.14
CA LEU A 26 -7.81 -4.08 3.59
C LEU A 26 -7.39 -4.51 5.00
N PHE A 27 -8.40 -4.86 5.78
CA PHE A 27 -8.31 -5.39 7.13
C PHE A 27 -9.14 -6.66 7.20
N THR A 28 -8.80 -7.55 8.12
CA THR A 28 -9.63 -8.71 8.42
C THR A 28 -10.87 -8.28 9.23
N GLU A 29 -11.54 -9.23 9.88
CA GLU A 29 -12.62 -8.91 10.82
C GLU A 29 -12.11 -8.05 11.99
N ASP A 30 -10.84 -8.23 12.36
CA ASP A 30 -10.15 -7.39 13.32
C ASP A 30 -9.65 -6.08 12.64
N PRO A 31 -10.09 -4.90 13.08
CA PRO A 31 -9.66 -3.61 12.50
C PRO A 31 -8.19 -3.28 12.75
N GLU A 32 -7.49 -4.00 13.62
CA GLU A 32 -6.06 -3.84 13.85
C GLU A 32 -5.21 -4.71 12.90
N ASP A 33 -5.81 -5.76 12.33
CA ASP A 33 -5.11 -6.71 11.46
C ASP A 33 -5.27 -6.34 9.98
N SER A 34 -4.21 -5.71 9.45
CA SER A 34 -4.16 -5.28 8.05
C SER A 34 -3.52 -6.33 7.15
N ILE A 35 -4.30 -6.82 6.18
CA ILE A 35 -3.82 -7.74 5.13
C ILE A 35 -2.63 -7.13 4.38
N ASN A 36 -2.70 -5.84 4.06
CA ASN A 36 -1.61 -5.13 3.38
C ASN A 36 -0.31 -5.17 4.19
N ALA A 37 -0.40 -5.06 5.52
CA ALA A 37 0.76 -5.12 6.40
C ALA A 37 1.36 -6.53 6.44
N ALA A 38 0.53 -7.57 6.51
CA ALA A 38 0.97 -8.96 6.45
C ALA A 38 1.76 -9.25 5.16
N MET A 39 1.24 -8.84 4.00
CA MET A 39 1.92 -8.99 2.71
C MET A 39 3.30 -8.31 2.67
N LEU A 40 3.46 -7.17 3.34
CA LEU A 40 4.75 -6.45 3.38
C LEU A 40 5.72 -7.06 4.39
N LYS A 41 5.25 -7.58 5.54
CA LYS A 41 6.08 -8.23 6.56
C LYS A 41 6.73 -9.51 6.04
N ASP A 42 6.02 -10.28 5.23
CA ASP A 42 6.55 -11.47 4.57
C ASP A 42 7.22 -11.16 3.23
N ASN A 43 7.28 -9.88 2.89
CA ASN A 43 7.89 -9.36 1.69
C ASN A 43 7.41 -10.07 0.42
N LEU A 44 6.08 -10.17 0.31
CA LEU A 44 5.35 -10.68 -0.86
C LEU A 44 4.91 -9.53 -1.78
N ALA A 45 5.02 -8.29 -1.32
CA ALA A 45 4.68 -7.08 -2.06
C ALA A 45 5.67 -5.94 -1.78
N ARG A 46 5.63 -4.89 -2.60
CA ARG A 46 6.38 -3.65 -2.40
C ARG A 46 5.45 -2.46 -2.38
N LEU A 47 5.72 -1.49 -1.51
CA LEU A 47 4.99 -0.22 -1.52
C LEU A 47 5.21 0.52 -2.85
N LYS A 48 4.13 1.02 -3.45
CA LYS A 48 4.20 1.92 -4.61
C LYS A 48 4.82 3.27 -4.19
N LYS A 49 5.40 3.99 -5.15
CA LYS A 49 5.86 5.37 -4.93
C LYS A 49 4.72 6.23 -4.36
N ARG A 50 5.03 6.96 -3.29
CA ARG A 50 4.12 7.90 -2.63
C ARG A 50 3.79 9.06 -3.57
N LYS A 51 2.57 9.59 -3.48
CA LYS A 51 2.22 10.87 -4.11
C LYS A 51 2.86 12.01 -3.32
N LYS A 52 3.10 13.14 -4.00
CA LYS A 52 3.61 14.37 -3.36
C LYS A 52 2.66 14.90 -2.29
N TRP A 53 1.37 14.68 -2.48
CA TRP A 53 0.30 15.12 -1.60
C TRP A 53 -0.56 13.91 -1.21
N GLU A 54 -0.46 13.49 0.04
CA GLU A 54 -1.24 12.39 0.63
C GLU A 54 -2.11 12.97 1.76
N LEU A 55 -3.36 12.50 1.88
CA LEU A 55 -4.21 12.86 3.02
C LEU A 55 -3.56 12.42 4.34
N LYS A 56 -3.77 13.18 5.43
CA LYS A 56 -3.07 12.97 6.71
C LYS A 56 -3.23 11.54 7.25
N GLU A 57 -4.44 11.00 7.19
CA GLU A 57 -4.74 9.63 7.62
C GLU A 57 -4.03 8.58 6.78
N ARG A 58 -4.03 8.76 5.45
CA ARG A 58 -3.30 7.87 4.54
C ARG A 58 -1.80 7.95 4.75
N LYS A 59 -1.26 9.14 4.97
CA LYS A 59 0.17 9.32 5.28
C LYS A 59 0.55 8.53 6.52
N LEU A 60 -0.29 8.54 7.57
CA LEU A 60 -0.08 7.73 8.77
C LEU A 60 -0.07 6.24 8.45
N MET A 61 -1.03 5.76 7.64
CA MET A 61 -1.10 4.36 7.23
C MET A 61 0.09 3.93 6.36
N LEU A 62 0.48 4.75 5.38
CA LEU A 62 1.66 4.50 4.53
C LEU A 62 2.95 4.44 5.35
N ASN A 63 3.09 5.29 6.37
CA ASN A 63 4.23 5.23 7.29
C ASN A 63 4.27 3.90 8.08
N LYS A 64 3.12 3.40 8.54
CA LYS A 64 3.05 2.08 9.20
C LYS A 64 3.44 0.95 8.24
N LEU A 65 2.97 0.99 7.00
CA LEU A 65 3.28 -0.02 5.98
C LEU A 65 4.76 0.02 5.55
N GLU A 66 5.35 1.21 5.42
CA GLU A 66 6.78 1.36 5.11
C GLU A 66 7.66 0.74 6.20
N LYS A 67 7.31 0.94 7.47
CA LYS A 67 8.00 0.30 8.59
C LYS A 67 7.99 -1.23 8.48
N CYS A 68 6.85 -1.83 8.13
CA CYS A 68 6.74 -3.27 7.93
C CYS A 68 7.67 -3.78 6.83
N GLN A 69 7.79 -3.02 5.72
CA GLN A 69 8.67 -3.41 4.62
C GLN A 69 10.16 -3.26 4.98
N GLU A 70 10.54 -2.24 5.76
CA GLU A 70 11.91 -2.11 6.26
C GLU A 70 12.29 -3.25 7.22
N GLU A 71 11.39 -3.63 8.13
CA GLU A 71 11.59 -4.80 9.01
C GLU A 71 11.81 -6.09 8.19
N ALA A 72 11.02 -6.28 7.13
CA ALA A 72 11.16 -7.44 6.26
C ALA A 72 12.48 -7.45 5.46
N LYS A 73 12.97 -6.27 5.04
CA LYS A 73 14.29 -6.12 4.40
C LYS A 73 15.42 -6.47 5.37
N THR A 74 15.39 -5.92 6.58
CA THR A 74 16.40 -6.23 7.60
C THR A 74 16.40 -7.71 7.95
N GLY A 75 15.23 -8.33 7.98
CA GLY A 75 15.06 -9.76 8.22
C GLY A 75 15.35 -10.67 7.02
N ARG A 76 15.75 -10.13 5.84
CA ARG A 76 15.95 -10.87 4.58
C ARG A 76 14.83 -11.87 4.27
N ARG A 77 13.59 -11.42 4.37
CA ARG A 77 12.39 -12.23 4.12
C ARG A 77 11.98 -12.18 2.65
N GLY A 78 11.35 -13.25 2.15
CA GLY A 78 10.70 -13.29 0.83
C GLY A 78 11.60 -12.83 -0.32
N MET A 79 11.15 -11.84 -1.09
CA MET A 79 11.89 -11.26 -2.22
C MET A 79 13.26 -10.60 -1.90
N TRP A 80 13.67 -10.50 -0.63
CA TRP A 80 14.95 -9.89 -0.20
C TRP A 80 15.97 -10.92 0.30
N GLN A 81 15.73 -12.22 0.07
CA GLN A 81 16.77 -13.25 0.18
C GLN A 81 17.81 -13.09 -0.93
#